data_AF-A0A8J5MSH6-F1
#
_entry.id   AF-A0A8J5MSH6-F1
#
_cell.length_a   1.000
_cell.length_b   1.000
_cell.length_c   1.000
_cell.angle_alpha   90.00
_cell.angle_beta   90.00
_cell.angle_gamma   90.00
#
_symmetry.space_group_name_H-M   'P 1'
#
loop_
_entity.id
_entity.type
_entity.pdbx_description
1 polymer ?
#
loop_
_entity_poly.entity_id
_entity_poly.type
_entity_poly.pdbx_seq_one_letter_code
_entity_poly.pdbx_strand_id
1 'polypeptide(L)'
;MTEARNDYKEVPMKEADEIKKDDEVVGLKPKMTLFNGITVIVGSIIGSGIFISPTGVLKNTGSVGMSLIVWIASGVFSMVGAYCYAELGCMIQKTGADYAYIMVTFGPFLAFMRLWVECIIVRPCSQTIVALTFSEYIMKPFFPTCMPPDVSGRLLAAVCIRKYTCVTSGRFSRHLT
;
A
#
# COMPACT_ATOMS: atom_id res chain seq x y z
N MET A 1 -5.21 -29.65 -21.90
CA MET A 1 -5.67 -28.57 -20.99
C MET A 1 -6.29 -29.19 -19.73
N THR A 2 -5.58 -30.13 -19.11
CA THR A 2 -6.13 -30.97 -18.02
C THR A 2 -5.09 -31.38 -16.98
N GLU A 3 -3.84 -30.96 -17.12
CA GLU A 3 -2.71 -31.51 -16.34
C GLU A 3 -2.19 -30.60 -15.21
N ALA A 4 -2.71 -29.38 -15.06
CA ALA A 4 -2.27 -28.44 -14.02
C ALA A 4 -3.20 -28.38 -12.79
N ARG A 5 -4.19 -29.27 -12.69
CA ARG A 5 -5.24 -29.28 -11.64
C ARG A 5 -4.88 -30.16 -10.42
N ASN A 6 -3.84 -31.01 -10.50
CA ASN A 6 -3.70 -32.16 -9.60
C ASN A 6 -2.62 -32.05 -8.49
N ASP A 7 -1.96 -30.90 -8.31
CA ASP A 7 -0.89 -30.74 -7.30
C ASP A 7 -1.35 -30.15 -5.94
N TYR A 8 -2.66 -30.10 -5.65
CA TYR A 8 -3.17 -29.55 -4.37
C TYR A 8 -3.52 -30.63 -3.32
N LYS A 9 -3.24 -31.92 -3.57
CA LYS A 9 -3.61 -32.98 -2.63
C LYS A 9 -2.53 -33.23 -1.57
N GLU A 10 -2.93 -32.88 -0.34
CA GLU A 10 -2.52 -33.47 0.94
C GLU A 10 -1.18 -33.00 1.52
N VAL A 11 -1.22 -31.85 2.21
CA VAL A 11 -0.25 -31.54 3.27
C VAL A 11 -0.79 -32.15 4.57
N PRO A 12 -0.20 -33.25 5.09
CA PRO A 12 -0.72 -33.91 6.28
C PRO A 12 -0.52 -33.03 7.53
N MET A 13 -1.64 -32.63 8.14
CA MET A 13 -1.73 -31.87 9.39
C MET A 13 -1.49 -32.75 10.64
N LYS A 14 -0.46 -33.60 10.63
CA LYS A 14 -0.12 -34.47 11.77
C LYS A 14 1.37 -34.78 11.79
N GLU A 15 2.20 -33.86 12.26
CA GLU A 15 3.45 -34.17 12.98
C GLU A 15 4.05 -32.85 13.51
N ALA A 16 3.46 -32.28 14.55
CA ALA A 16 4.06 -31.11 15.23
C ALA A 16 3.85 -31.15 16.75
N ASP A 17 3.49 -32.31 17.29
CA ASP A 17 3.44 -32.57 18.72
C ASP A 17 4.58 -33.54 19.05
N GLU A 18 5.79 -33.01 19.19
CA GLU A 18 6.83 -33.43 20.15
C GLU A 18 8.21 -32.84 19.77
N ILE A 19 8.43 -31.57 20.11
CA ILE A 19 9.80 -31.04 20.31
C ILE A 19 9.79 -30.23 21.61
N LYS A 20 10.65 -30.66 22.54
CA LYS A 20 10.86 -30.06 23.87
C LYS A 20 11.61 -28.73 23.77
N LYS A 21 10.96 -27.68 24.28
CA LYS A 21 11.42 -26.60 25.20
C LYS A 21 12.93 -26.28 25.25
N ASP A 22 13.35 -25.18 24.62
CA ASP A 22 13.91 -23.96 25.26
C ASP A 22 14.13 -22.88 24.18
N ASP A 23 14.07 -21.60 24.57
CA ASP A 23 13.96 -20.37 23.76
C ASP A 23 12.53 -20.03 23.31
N GLU A 24 11.83 -19.23 24.14
CA GLU A 24 10.48 -18.75 23.88
C GLU A 24 10.47 -17.65 22.77
N VAL A 25 10.86 -18.02 21.55
CA VAL A 25 10.38 -17.36 20.34
C VAL A 25 8.89 -17.64 20.29
N VAL A 26 8.08 -16.65 20.65
CA VAL A 26 6.63 -16.68 20.55
C VAL A 26 6.25 -16.91 19.08
N GLY A 27 6.18 -18.17 18.68
CA GLY A 27 5.67 -18.60 17.39
C GLY A 27 4.16 -18.41 17.39
N LEU A 28 3.70 -17.20 17.04
CA LEU A 28 2.28 -16.97 16.77
C LEU A 28 1.85 -17.99 15.72
N LYS A 29 1.03 -18.98 16.11
CA LYS A 29 0.31 -19.82 15.16
C LYS A 29 -0.39 -18.85 14.18
N PRO A 30 -0.16 -18.94 12.85
CA PRO A 30 -0.75 -18.00 11.91
C PRO A 30 -2.25 -18.29 11.76
N LYS A 31 -3.03 -17.93 12.79
CA LYS A 31 -4.48 -17.89 12.74
C LYS A 31 -4.88 -16.48 12.34
N MET A 32 -4.90 -16.23 11.03
CA MET A 32 -5.62 -15.08 10.49
C MET A 32 -7.12 -15.36 10.62
N THR A 33 -7.70 -14.93 11.75
CA THR A 33 -9.15 -14.89 11.90
C THR A 33 -9.73 -13.89 10.89
N LEU A 34 -10.91 -14.18 10.35
CA LEU A 34 -11.61 -13.32 9.37
C LEU A 34 -11.71 -11.87 9.85
N PHE A 35 -12.00 -11.66 11.15
CA PHE A 35 -12.05 -10.34 11.76
C PHE A 35 -10.69 -9.62 11.72
N ASN A 36 -9.60 -10.30 12.09
CA ASN A 36 -8.25 -9.73 12.03
C ASN A 36 -7.86 -9.36 10.59
N GLY A 37 -8.25 -10.19 9.61
CA GLY A 37 -8.04 -9.90 8.19
C GLY A 37 -8.76 -8.62 7.76
N ILE A 38 -10.05 -8.49 8.11
CA ILE A 38 -10.84 -7.29 7.81
C ILE A 38 -10.22 -6.05 8.45
N THR A 39 -9.84 -6.12 9.73
CA THR A 39 -9.23 -4.97 10.43
C THR A 39 -7.93 -4.51 9.77
N VAL A 40 -7.06 -5.45 9.35
CA VAL A 40 -5.82 -5.12 8.64
C VAL A 40 -6.11 -4.47 7.29
N ILE A 41 -7.07 -5.00 6.52
CA ILE A 41 -7.46 -4.43 5.24
C ILE A 41 -8.00 -3.01 5.43
N VAL A 42 -8.94 -2.81 6.35
CA VAL A 42 -9.52 -1.49 6.66
C VAL A 42 -8.43 -0.50 7.12
N GLY A 43 -7.53 -0.93 8.00
CA GLY A 43 -6.41 -0.10 8.47
C GLY A 43 -5.40 0.24 7.36
N SER A 44 -5.24 -0.62 6.35
CA SER A 44 -4.38 -0.33 5.19
C SER A 44 -5.04 0.60 4.16
N ILE A 45 -6.37 0.57 4.04
CA ILE A 45 -7.13 1.43 3.11
C ILE A 45 -7.29 2.86 3.67
N ILE A 46 -7.58 2.99 4.97
CA ILE A 46 -7.75 4.30 5.62
C ILE A 46 -6.37 4.94 5.85
N GLY A 47 -5.99 5.85 4.96
CA GLY A 47 -4.74 6.62 5.03
C GLY A 47 -4.96 8.13 5.24
N SER A 48 -3.85 8.88 5.19
CA SER A 48 -3.84 10.35 5.32
C SER A 48 -4.53 11.10 4.17
N GLY A 49 -4.86 10.41 3.07
CA GLY A 49 -5.54 10.99 1.91
C GLY A 49 -6.91 11.59 2.24
N ILE A 50 -7.60 11.11 3.29
CA ILE A 50 -8.93 11.62 3.66
C ILE A 50 -8.92 13.10 4.06
N PHE A 51 -7.78 13.64 4.51
CA PHE A 51 -7.67 15.04 4.87
C PHE A 51 -7.58 15.96 3.64
N ILE A 52 -7.05 15.43 2.53
CA ILE A 52 -6.67 16.20 1.33
C ILE A 52 -7.75 16.09 0.25
N SER A 53 -8.23 14.86 0.03
CA SER A 53 -9.14 14.53 -1.06
C SER A 53 -10.46 15.31 -1.06
N PRO A 54 -11.13 15.57 0.09
CA PRO A 54 -12.40 16.30 0.10
C PRO A 54 -12.29 17.72 -0.45
N THR A 55 -11.23 18.45 -0.10
CA THR A 55 -10.99 19.81 -0.62
C THR A 55 -10.73 19.79 -2.13
N GLY A 56 -10.00 18.78 -2.62
CA GLY A 56 -9.76 18.60 -4.04
C GLY A 56 -11.04 18.29 -4.83
N VAL A 57 -11.85 17.33 -4.36
CA VAL A 57 -13.10 16.97 -5.02
C VAL A 57 -14.08 18.14 -5.01
N LEU A 58 -14.27 18.80 -3.87
CA LEU A 58 -15.21 19.92 -3.76
C LEU A 58 -14.83 21.09 -4.67
N LYS A 59 -13.53 21.40 -4.80
CA LYS A 59 -13.03 22.47 -5.68
C LYS A 59 -13.28 22.18 -7.17
N ASN A 60 -13.16 20.92 -7.59
CA ASN A 60 -13.40 20.54 -8.99
C ASN A 60 -14.88 20.38 -9.32
N THR A 61 -15.69 19.99 -8.33
CA THR A 61 -17.10 19.67 -8.54
C THR A 61 -18.03 20.86 -8.26
N GLY A 62 -17.60 21.85 -7.48
CA GLY A 62 -18.31 23.10 -7.23
C GLY A 62 -19.55 23.00 -6.32
N SER A 63 -20.14 21.80 -6.18
CA SER A 63 -21.31 21.53 -5.33
C SER A 63 -21.09 20.32 -4.44
N VAL A 64 -21.60 20.39 -3.20
CA VAL A 64 -21.48 19.32 -2.19
C VAL A 64 -22.20 18.05 -2.64
N GLY A 65 -23.39 18.17 -3.24
CA GLY A 65 -24.16 17.00 -3.69
C GLY A 65 -23.43 16.18 -4.76
N MET A 66 -22.83 16.86 -5.73
CA MET A 66 -22.04 16.20 -6.77
C MET A 66 -20.73 15.60 -6.19
N SER A 67 -20.13 16.20 -5.16
CA SER A 67 -18.94 15.65 -4.51
C SER A 67 -19.22 14.30 -3.82
N LEU A 68 -20.41 14.14 -3.23
CA LEU A 68 -20.84 12.88 -2.60
C LEU A 68 -21.06 11.77 -3.65
N ILE A 69 -21.61 12.12 -4.81
CA ILE A 69 -21.77 11.17 -5.93
C ILE A 69 -20.41 10.68 -6.41
N VAL A 70 -19.43 11.57 -6.57
CA VAL A 70 -18.05 11.19 -6.96
C VAL A 70 -17.42 10.25 -5.93
N TRP A 71 -17.63 10.52 -4.64
CA TRP A 71 -17.17 9.63 -3.56
C TRP A 71 -17.78 8.23 -3.65
N ILE A 72 -19.10 8.14 -3.80
CA ILE A 72 -19.80 6.85 -3.93
C ILE A 72 -19.32 6.12 -5.20
N ALA A 73 -19.22 6.82 -6.33
CA ALA A 73 -18.75 6.25 -7.59
C ALA A 73 -17.32 5.70 -7.48
N SER A 74 -16.41 6.43 -6.80
CA SER A 74 -15.04 5.96 -6.54
C SER A 74 -15.00 4.73 -5.64
N GLY A 75 -15.91 4.64 -4.66
CA GLY A 75 -16.05 3.46 -3.80
C GLY A 75 -16.52 2.22 -4.57
N VAL A 76 -17.52 2.37 -5.44
CA VAL A 76 -18.00 1.28 -6.31
C VAL A 76 -16.90 0.83 -7.27
N PHE A 77 -16.19 1.76 -7.91
CA PHE A 77 -15.08 1.45 -8.79
C PHE A 77 -13.96 0.68 -8.06
N SER A 78 -13.63 1.10 -6.83
CA SER A 78 -12.64 0.42 -5.99
C SER A 78 -13.08 -0.99 -5.59
N MET A 79 -14.38 -1.20 -5.29
CA MET A 79 -14.93 -2.53 -5.00
C MET A 79 -14.80 -3.49 -6.17
N VAL A 80 -15.10 -3.03 -7.40
CA VAL A 80 -14.93 -3.86 -8.61
C VAL A 80 -13.46 -4.24 -8.79
N GLY A 81 -12.54 -3.28 -8.63
CA GLY A 81 -11.10 -3.56 -8.68
C GLY A 81 -10.65 -4.58 -7.63
N ALA A 82 -11.10 -4.42 -6.39
CA ALA A 82 -10.80 -5.35 -5.30
C ALA A 82 -11.31 -6.77 -5.60
N TYR A 83 -12.50 -6.90 -6.20
CA TYR A 83 -13.04 -8.20 -6.61
C TYR A 83 -12.16 -8.86 -7.68
N CYS A 84 -11.74 -8.12 -8.70
CA CYS A 84 -10.83 -8.64 -9.72
C CYS A 84 -9.48 -9.08 -9.13
N TYR A 85 -8.92 -8.31 -8.19
CA TYR A 85 -7.68 -8.68 -7.50
C TYR A 85 -7.86 -9.88 -6.56
N ALA A 86 -9.04 -10.06 -5.98
CA ALA A 86 -9.35 -11.23 -5.15
C ALA A 86 -9.37 -12.51 -6.00
N GLU A 87 -10.04 -12.50 -7.17
CA GLU A 87 -10.03 -13.63 -8.10
C GLU A 87 -8.61 -13.97 -8.57
N LEU A 88 -7.80 -12.95 -8.90
CA LEU A 88 -6.42 -13.12 -9.32
C LEU A 88 -5.53 -13.69 -8.20
N GLY A 89 -5.72 -13.24 -6.96
CA GLY A 89 -5.00 -13.75 -5.78
C GLY A 89 -5.39 -15.18 -5.39
N CYS A 90 -6.63 -15.60 -5.70
CA CYS A 90 -7.04 -16.99 -5.56
C CYS A 90 -6.46 -17.89 -6.66
N MET A 91 -6.26 -17.37 -7.87
CA MET A 91 -5.68 -18.14 -8.99
C MET A 91 -4.16 -18.29 -8.90
N ILE A 92 -3.43 -17.24 -8.49
CA ILE A 92 -1.96 -17.22 -8.48
C ILE A 92 -1.46 -17.04 -7.05
N GLN A 93 -1.24 -18.15 -6.35
CA GLN A 93 -0.72 -18.16 -4.97
C GLN A 93 0.81 -18.06 -4.90
N LYS A 94 1.38 -17.04 -5.56
CA LYS A 94 2.83 -16.75 -5.50
C LYS A 94 3.11 -15.49 -4.69
N THR A 95 4.17 -15.53 -3.89
CA THR A 95 4.65 -14.38 -3.13
C THR A 95 5.16 -13.29 -4.09
N GLY A 96 4.71 -12.05 -3.91
CA GLY A 96 5.10 -10.91 -4.75
C GLY A 96 3.96 -10.07 -5.33
N ALA A 97 2.70 -10.47 -5.09
CA ALA A 97 1.49 -9.75 -5.51
C ALA A 97 1.54 -9.33 -6.99
N ASP A 98 1.42 -8.03 -7.29
CA ASP A 98 1.44 -7.47 -8.65
C ASP A 98 2.60 -7.96 -9.53
N TYR A 99 3.80 -8.05 -8.96
CA TYR A 99 4.98 -8.50 -9.71
C TYR A 99 4.86 -9.96 -10.13
N ALA A 100 4.35 -10.82 -9.23
CA ALA A 100 4.15 -12.23 -9.51
C ALA A 100 3.04 -12.44 -10.56
N TYR A 101 1.97 -11.64 -10.52
CA TYR A 101 0.90 -11.71 -11.52
C TYR A 101 1.38 -11.38 -12.92
N ILE A 102 2.18 -10.32 -13.05
CA ILE A 102 2.73 -9.89 -14.35
C ILE A 102 3.80 -10.87 -14.84
N MET A 103 4.60 -11.44 -13.95
CA MET A 103 5.61 -12.44 -14.31
C MET A 103 4.97 -13.69 -14.94
N VAL A 104 3.86 -14.17 -14.38
CA VAL A 104 3.16 -15.36 -14.88
C VAL A 104 2.44 -15.09 -16.22
N THR A 105 1.90 -13.89 -16.42
CA THR A 105 1.08 -13.56 -17.59
C THR A 105 1.88 -13.02 -18.78
N PHE A 106 2.89 -12.19 -18.53
CA PHE A 106 3.62 -11.42 -19.54
C PHE A 106 5.12 -11.73 -19.61
N GLY A 107 5.63 -12.56 -18.70
CA GLY A 107 7.04 -12.96 -18.65
C GLY A 107 7.97 -11.98 -17.93
N PRO A 108 9.29 -12.27 -17.90
CA PRO A 108 10.24 -11.60 -17.01
C PRO A 108 10.53 -10.13 -17.37
N PHE A 109 10.50 -9.77 -18.66
CA PHE A 109 10.83 -8.42 -19.11
C PHE A 109 9.79 -7.37 -18.67
N LEU A 110 8.51 -7.66 -18.87
CA LEU A 110 7.43 -6.75 -18.47
C LEU A 110 7.28 -6.67 -16.94
N ALA A 111 7.53 -7.77 -16.23
CA ALA A 111 7.60 -7.78 -14.78
C ALA A 111 8.71 -6.85 -14.26
N PHE A 112 9.89 -6.87 -14.89
CA PHE A 112 10.99 -5.95 -14.57
C PHE A 112 10.61 -4.49 -14.82
N MET A 113 10.01 -4.16 -15.97
CA MET A 113 9.57 -2.79 -16.26
C MET A 113 8.54 -2.29 -15.25
N ARG A 114 7.59 -3.13 -14.84
CA ARG A 114 6.61 -2.74 -13.81
C ARG A 114 7.29 -2.42 -12.48
N LEU A 115 8.21 -3.27 -12.04
CA LEU A 115 8.98 -3.07 -10.80
C LEU A 115 9.85 -1.81 -10.90
N TRP A 116 10.48 -1.58 -12.05
CA TRP A 116 11.30 -0.41 -12.32
C TRP A 116 10.50 0.90 -12.19
N VAL A 117 9.33 0.98 -12.84
CA VAL A 117 8.43 2.14 -12.76
C VAL A 117 7.90 2.31 -11.34
N GLU A 118 7.56 1.21 -10.65
CA GLU A 118 7.12 1.26 -9.26
C GLU A 118 8.19 1.90 -8.37
N CYS A 119 9.43 1.42 -8.47
CA CYS A 119 10.54 1.87 -7.63
C CYS A 119 10.96 3.31 -7.92
N ILE A 120 11.04 3.71 -9.20
CA ILE A 120 11.57 5.02 -9.59
C ILE A 120 10.51 6.11 -9.56
N ILE A 121 9.25 5.80 -9.84
CA ILE A 121 8.21 6.81 -9.99
C ILE A 121 7.18 6.70 -8.87
N VAL A 122 6.50 5.56 -8.75
CA VAL A 122 5.31 5.46 -7.89
C VAL A 122 5.66 5.65 -6.41
N ARG A 123 6.68 4.95 -5.91
CA ARG A 123 7.10 5.04 -4.50
C ARG A 123 7.55 6.45 -4.09
N PRO A 124 8.49 7.12 -4.79
CA PRO A 124 8.91 8.46 -4.40
C PRO A 124 7.79 9.51 -4.59
N CYS A 125 6.95 9.39 -5.62
CA CYS A 125 5.81 10.31 -5.80
C CYS A 125 4.83 10.23 -4.63
N SER A 126 4.46 9.01 -4.21
CA SER A 126 3.56 8.81 -3.07
C SER A 126 4.13 9.43 -1.78
N GLN A 127 5.42 9.20 -1.50
CA GLN A 127 6.09 9.78 -0.33
C GLN A 127 6.15 11.31 -0.40
N THR A 128 6.41 11.87 -1.59
CA THR A 128 6.48 13.32 -1.81
C THR A 128 5.14 13.99 -1.57
N ILE A 129 4.03 13.41 -2.04
CA ILE A 129 2.69 13.95 -1.81
C ILE A 129 2.38 14.00 -0.32
N VAL A 130 2.67 12.93 0.43
CA VAL A 130 2.43 12.90 1.89
C VAL A 130 3.30 13.92 2.61
N ALA A 131 4.58 14.06 2.24
CA ALA A 131 5.50 15.02 2.84
C ALA A 131 5.10 16.48 2.58
N LEU A 132 4.73 16.82 1.34
CA LEU A 132 4.23 18.14 0.98
C LEU A 132 2.98 18.47 1.78
N THR A 133 2.05 17.53 1.83
CA THR A 133 0.80 17.74 2.55
C THR A 133 1.03 17.93 4.05
N PHE A 134 1.89 17.11 4.66
CA PHE A 134 2.27 17.25 6.06
C PHE A 134 2.84 18.64 6.35
N SER A 135 3.71 19.15 5.48
CA SER A 135 4.27 20.49 5.60
C SER A 135 3.19 21.58 5.55
N GLU A 136 2.25 21.50 4.61
CA GLU A 136 1.14 22.45 4.48
C GLU A 136 0.25 22.45 5.75
N TYR A 137 -0.07 21.26 6.29
CA TYR A 137 -0.88 21.15 7.50
C TYR A 137 -0.18 21.71 8.74
N ILE A 138 1.14 21.55 8.87
CA ILE A 138 1.92 22.11 10.00
C ILE A 138 2.05 23.62 9.91
N MET A 139 2.17 24.19 8.71
CA MET A 139 2.34 25.63 8.52
C MET A 139 1.05 26.42 8.77
N LYS A 140 -0.11 25.80 8.54
CA LYS A 140 -1.44 26.41 8.67
C LYS A 140 -1.71 27.10 10.04
N PRO A 141 -1.33 26.55 11.20
CA PRO A 141 -1.47 27.24 12.49
C PRO A 141 -0.50 28.42 12.69
N PHE A 142 0.67 28.43 12.06
CA PHE A 142 1.67 29.50 12.24
C PHE A 142 1.41 30.73 11.37
N PHE A 143 0.71 30.57 10.24
CA PHE A 143 0.34 31.66 9.33
C PHE A 143 -1.17 31.67 9.05
N PRO A 144 -2.00 32.09 10.02
CA PRO A 144 -3.46 32.05 9.89
C PRO A 144 -4.02 33.09 8.89
N THR A 145 -3.29 34.18 8.60
CA THR A 145 -3.75 35.31 7.77
C THR A 145 -2.87 35.61 6.56
N CYS A 146 -1.76 34.90 6.38
CA CYS A 146 -0.80 35.13 5.29
C CYS A 146 -0.67 33.87 4.44
N MET A 147 -0.52 34.03 3.12
CA MET A 147 -0.13 32.92 2.25
C MET A 147 1.29 32.48 2.67
N PRO A 148 1.49 31.24 3.13
CA PRO A 148 2.79 30.80 3.62
C PRO A 148 3.81 30.91 2.48
N PRO A 149 5.03 31.42 2.73
CA PRO A 149 6.05 31.52 1.69
C PRO A 149 6.39 30.11 1.18
N ASP A 150 6.18 29.86 -0.12
CA ASP A 150 6.41 28.57 -0.82
C ASP A 150 7.76 27.92 -0.44
N VAL A 151 8.78 28.74 -0.19
CA VAL A 151 10.13 28.29 0.15
C VAL A 151 10.21 27.56 1.50
N SER A 152 9.43 27.98 2.51
CA SER A 152 9.40 27.38 3.84
C SER A 152 8.79 25.98 3.81
N GLY A 153 7.63 25.84 3.16
CA GLY A 153 6.95 24.56 2.99
C GLY A 153 7.76 23.58 2.15
N ARG A 154 8.41 24.07 1.09
CA ARG A 154 9.31 23.26 0.25
C ARG A 154 10.58 22.82 0.98
N LEU A 155 11.17 23.67 1.82
CA LEU A 155 12.35 23.31 2.63
C LEU A 155 12.01 22.24 3.67
N LEU A 156 10.88 22.37 4.35
CA LEU A 156 10.43 21.38 5.33
C LEU A 156 10.13 20.03 4.66
N ALA A 157 9.40 20.06 3.54
CA ALA A 157 9.13 18.87 2.73
C ALA A 157 10.42 18.23 2.22
N ALA A 158 11.40 19.01 1.75
CA ALA A 158 12.70 18.51 1.31
C ALA A 158 13.49 17.84 2.45
N VAL A 159 13.44 18.38 3.68
CA VAL A 159 14.07 17.77 4.85
C VAL A 159 13.38 16.45 5.23
N CYS A 160 12.05 16.41 5.20
CA CYS A 160 11.26 15.20 5.44
C CYS A 160 11.56 14.12 4.39
N ILE A 161 11.54 14.47 3.10
CA ILE A 161 11.88 13.55 2.00
C ILE A 161 13.31 13.05 2.15
N ARG A 162 14.29 13.92 2.44
CA ARG A 162 15.68 13.52 2.66
C ARG A 162 15.83 12.54 3.82
N LYS A 163 15.10 12.73 4.93
CA LYS A 163 15.08 11.77 6.05
C LYS A 163 14.42 10.45 5.65
N TYR A 164 13.29 10.47 4.96
CA TYR A 164 12.60 9.26 4.50
C TYR A 164 13.42 8.47 3.46
N THR A 165 14.09 9.13 2.53
CA THR A 165 15.00 8.50 1.55
C THR A 165 16.19 7.88 2.25
N CYS A 166 16.77 8.55 3.26
CA CYS A 166 17.86 7.99 4.06
C CYS A 166 17.42 6.74 4.84
N VAL A 167 16.24 6.75 5.47
CA VAL A 167 15.68 5.58 6.17
C VAL A 167 15.38 4.44 5.21
N THR A 168 14.82 4.74 4.04
CA THR A 168 14.49 3.74 3.01
C THR A 168 15.76 3.11 2.44
N SER A 169 16.78 3.93 2.13
CA SER A 169 18.10 3.46 1.70
C SER A 169 18.78 2.61 2.78
N GLY A 170 18.70 3.01 4.05
CA GLY A 170 19.23 2.24 5.18
C GLY A 170 18.45 0.96 5.51
N ARG A 171 17.19 0.83 5.08
CA ARG A 171 16.42 -0.42 5.16
C ARG A 171 16.73 -1.34 3.98
N PHE A 172 16.93 -0.79 2.79
CA PHE A 172 17.36 -1.53 1.61
C PHE A 172 18.78 -2.10 1.79
N SER A 173 19.71 -1.31 2.33
CA SER A 173 21.08 -1.75 2.62
C SER A 173 21.16 -2.88 3.64
N ARG A 174 20.21 -2.98 4.58
CA ARG A 174 20.16 -4.04 5.60
C ARG A 174 19.49 -5.33 5.13
N HIS A 175 18.86 -5.35 3.96
CA HIS A 175 18.27 -6.55 3.39
C HIS A 175 19.19 -7.25 2.37
N LEU A 176 20.32 -6.61 2.04
CA LEU A 176 21.34 -7.08 1.10
C LEU A 176 22.65 -7.53 1.79
N THR A 177 22.73 -7.45 3.12
CA THR A 177 23.82 -7.98 3.97
C THR A 177 23.25 -9.03 4.89
#